data_AF-A0A7C4YD13-F1
#
_entry.id   AF-A0A7C4YD13-F1
#
_cell.length_a   1.000
_cell.length_b   1.000
_cell.length_c   1.000
_cell.angle_alpha   90.00
_cell.angle_beta   90.00
_cell.angle_gamma   90.00
#
_symmetry.space_group_name_H-M   'P 1'
#
loop_
_entity.id
_entity.type
_entity.pdbx_description
1 polymer ?
#
loop_
_entity_poly.entity_id
_entity_poly.type
_entity_poly.pdbx_seq_one_letter_code
_entity_poly.pdbx_strand_id
1 'polypeptide(L)'
;MSQFKVQLDSKVVGAQLLRPGEPWQRPMTRSAAAPPSETRSVIDHAAVEQMRTDRQLLGQMLARLERQAADLISMQNQRMEELRQASIEIAAAIASRFMRRQIESGDFPFEQMLIEAVGQFHPSAAVAIHMHPLDLKLLRETLNGQPFMMQRDGAMQFVEDPSICRGDCRLDDGELVLLSRFQSQLDRLREDLLRSIQHAAA
;
A
#
# COMPACT_ATOMS: atom_id res chain seq x y z
N MET A 1 -75.19 -27.99 37.13
CA MET A 1 -74.03 -28.82 37.49
C MET A 1 -72.82 -28.27 36.77
N SER A 2 -71.99 -27.47 37.45
CA SER A 2 -70.84 -26.79 36.84
C SER A 2 -69.61 -27.70 36.84
N GLN A 3 -69.00 -27.87 35.68
CA GLN A 3 -67.83 -28.73 35.47
C GLN A 3 -66.57 -27.84 35.46
N PHE A 4 -65.61 -28.10 36.34
CA PHE A 4 -64.31 -27.43 36.36
C PHE A 4 -63.25 -28.37 35.75
N LYS A 5 -62.46 -27.86 34.80
CA LYS A 5 -61.30 -28.56 34.22
C LYS A 5 -60.02 -27.88 34.68
N VAL A 6 -59.05 -28.67 35.15
CA VAL A 6 -57.70 -28.22 35.51
C VAL A 6 -56.71 -28.99 34.63
N GLN A 7 -55.86 -28.27 33.90
CA GLN A 7 -54.72 -28.85 33.18
C GLN A 7 -53.49 -28.83 34.09
N LEU A 8 -52.77 -29.95 34.13
CA LEU A 8 -51.54 -30.11 34.91
C LEU A 8 -50.41 -30.53 33.96
N ASP A 9 -49.25 -29.90 34.11
CA ASP A 9 -48.06 -30.13 33.26
C ASP A 9 -47.30 -31.42 33.62
N SER A 10 -47.85 -32.24 34.53
CA SER A 10 -47.22 -33.48 34.99
C SER A 10 -48.24 -34.60 35.16
N LYS A 11 -47.76 -35.84 35.06
CA LYS A 11 -48.58 -37.05 35.15
C LYS A 11 -49.10 -37.20 36.58
N VAL A 12 -50.42 -37.15 36.76
CA VAL A 12 -51.06 -37.26 38.08
C VAL A 12 -50.80 -38.66 38.66
N VAL A 13 -50.10 -38.72 39.78
CA VAL A 13 -49.76 -39.98 40.48
C VAL A 13 -50.92 -40.48 41.36
N GLY A 14 -51.90 -39.62 41.65
CA GLY A 14 -53.14 -39.97 42.35
C GLY A 14 -53.97 -38.72 42.66
N ALA A 15 -55.26 -38.91 42.96
CA ALA A 15 -56.14 -37.85 43.43
C ALA A 15 -56.88 -38.32 44.69
N GLN A 16 -56.97 -37.45 45.69
CA GLN A 16 -57.70 -37.73 46.93
C GLN A 16 -58.74 -36.63 47.16
N LEU A 17 -59.99 -37.03 47.36
CA LEU A 17 -61.10 -36.11 47.60
C LEU A 17 -61.14 -35.75 49.10
N LEU A 18 -60.87 -34.49 49.43
CA LEU A 18 -60.96 -33.97 50.79
C LEU A 18 -62.36 -33.45 51.10
N ARG A 19 -62.81 -33.60 52.34
CA ARG A 19 -64.06 -32.98 52.81
C ARG A 19 -63.82 -31.53 53.23
N PRO A 20 -64.80 -30.62 53.09
CA PRO A 20 -64.64 -29.22 53.50
C PRO A 20 -64.34 -29.11 55.00
N GLY A 21 -63.22 -28.49 55.36
CA GLY A 21 -62.80 -28.27 56.75
C GLY A 21 -61.71 -29.21 57.28
N GLU A 22 -61.26 -30.18 56.48
CA GLU A 22 -60.18 -31.09 56.87
C GLU A 22 -58.80 -30.48 56.57
N PRO A 23 -57.89 -30.33 57.56
CA PRO A 23 -56.58 -29.74 57.33
C PRO A 23 -55.73 -30.66 56.44
N TRP A 24 -55.09 -30.08 55.43
CA TRP A 24 -54.20 -30.80 54.52
C TRP A 24 -53.05 -31.45 55.30
N GLN A 25 -53.08 -32.78 55.41
CA GLN A 25 -51.97 -33.57 55.96
C GLN A 25 -51.03 -33.98 54.82
N ARG A 26 -49.80 -33.48 54.85
CA ARG A 26 -48.76 -33.90 53.89
C ARG A 26 -48.58 -35.42 53.99
N PRO A 27 -48.64 -36.16 52.87
CA PRO A 27 -48.36 -37.59 52.89
C PRO A 27 -46.93 -37.80 53.38
N MET A 28 -46.77 -38.42 54.55
CA MET A 28 -45.46 -38.85 55.05
C MET A 28 -44.98 -40.00 54.17
N THR A 29 -44.08 -39.69 53.24
CA THR A 29 -43.31 -40.67 52.50
C THR A 29 -42.41 -41.43 53.48
N ARG A 30 -42.70 -42.73 53.63
CA ARG A 30 -41.91 -43.72 54.34
C ARG A 30 -40.46 -43.70 53.84
N SER A 31 -39.54 -43.51 54.79
CA SER A 31 -38.09 -43.70 54.64
C SER A 31 -37.77 -45.18 54.41
N ALA A 32 -37.01 -45.49 53.34
CA ALA A 32 -35.94 -46.49 53.27
C ALA A 32 -35.61 -46.84 51.81
N ALA A 33 -34.52 -46.25 51.30
CA ALA A 33 -33.53 -46.88 50.41
C ALA A 33 -32.62 -45.76 49.90
N ALA A 34 -31.35 -45.77 50.32
CA ALA A 34 -30.32 -44.91 49.75
C ALA A 34 -30.08 -45.29 48.28
N PRO A 35 -30.14 -44.34 47.32
CA PRO A 35 -29.48 -44.48 46.03
C PRO A 35 -28.10 -43.81 46.06
N PRO A 36 -27.16 -44.28 45.22
CA PRO A 36 -25.74 -43.96 45.31
C PRO A 36 -25.47 -42.49 44.97
N SER A 37 -24.68 -41.84 45.82
CA SER A 37 -24.17 -40.48 45.68
C SER A 37 -23.08 -40.32 44.60
N GLU A 38 -22.96 -41.25 43.64
CA GLU A 38 -21.87 -41.27 42.65
C GLU A 38 -22.25 -40.70 41.27
N THR A 39 -23.54 -40.54 40.96
CA THR A 39 -23.97 -40.16 39.61
C THR A 39 -23.97 -38.65 39.32
N ARG A 40 -23.81 -37.79 40.35
CA ARG A 40 -23.90 -36.33 40.19
C ARG A 40 -22.57 -35.68 39.77
N SER A 41 -21.42 -36.28 40.12
CA SER A 41 -20.11 -35.79 39.69
C SER A 41 -19.82 -36.08 38.21
N VAL A 42 -20.31 -37.21 37.68
CA VAL A 42 -20.02 -37.65 36.30
C VAL A 42 -20.67 -36.75 35.25
N ILE A 43 -21.87 -36.21 35.52
CA ILE A 43 -22.59 -35.31 34.60
C ILE A 43 -21.91 -33.92 34.54
N ASP A 44 -21.40 -33.42 35.67
CA ASP A 44 -20.64 -32.16 35.72
C ASP A 44 -19.27 -32.29 35.04
N HIS A 45 -18.58 -33.44 35.20
CA HIS A 45 -17.31 -33.69 34.50
C HIS A 45 -17.48 -33.78 32.98
N ALA A 46 -18.53 -34.44 32.47
CA ALA A 46 -18.78 -34.53 31.04
C ALA A 46 -19.09 -33.16 30.41
N ALA A 47 -19.88 -32.31 31.10
CA ALA A 47 -20.17 -30.95 30.63
C ALA A 47 -18.91 -30.06 30.63
N VAL A 48 -18.04 -30.18 31.65
CA VAL A 48 -16.78 -29.45 31.73
C VAL A 48 -15.79 -29.87 30.64
N GLU A 49 -15.66 -31.18 30.36
CA GLU A 49 -14.80 -31.68 29.28
C GLU A 49 -15.33 -31.28 27.90
N GLN A 50 -16.65 -31.25 27.71
CA GLN A 50 -17.24 -30.78 26.46
C GLN A 50 -17.02 -29.27 26.26
N MET A 51 -17.19 -28.45 27.30
CA MET A 51 -16.84 -27.02 27.23
C MET A 51 -15.36 -26.77 26.97
N ARG A 52 -14.45 -27.60 27.52
CA ARG A 52 -13.01 -27.51 27.23
C ARG A 52 -12.71 -27.83 25.77
N THR A 53 -13.33 -28.88 25.25
CA THR A 53 -13.17 -29.30 23.85
C THR A 53 -13.69 -28.23 22.89
N ASP A 54 -14.88 -27.69 23.16
CA ASP A 54 -15.46 -26.59 22.37
C ASP A 54 -14.58 -25.34 22.42
N ARG A 55 -14.05 -24.99 23.60
CA ARG A 55 -13.14 -23.86 23.76
C ARG A 55 -11.82 -24.05 23.00
N GLN A 56 -11.28 -25.27 23.00
CA GLN A 56 -10.08 -25.61 22.22
C GLN A 56 -10.34 -25.53 20.71
N LEU A 57 -11.48 -26.07 20.24
CA LEU A 57 -11.89 -25.99 18.84
C LEU A 57 -12.04 -24.54 18.39
N LEU A 58 -12.77 -23.73 19.15
CA LEU A 58 -12.95 -22.30 18.87
C LEU A 58 -11.61 -21.57 18.87
N GLY A 59 -10.72 -21.86 19.82
CA GLY A 59 -9.37 -21.30 19.85
C GLY A 59 -8.56 -21.63 18.60
N GLN A 60 -8.63 -22.87 18.12
CA GLN A 60 -7.96 -23.28 16.88
C GLN A 60 -8.56 -22.60 15.65
N MET A 61 -9.89 -22.46 15.59
CA MET A 61 -10.57 -21.76 14.50
C MET A 61 -10.20 -20.28 14.46
N LEU A 62 -10.19 -19.60 15.62
CA LEU A 62 -9.77 -18.20 15.72
C LEU A 62 -8.31 -18.02 15.30
N ALA A 63 -7.40 -18.86 15.81
CA ALA A 63 -5.99 -18.80 15.42
C ALA A 63 -5.76 -19.11 13.92
N ARG A 64 -6.66 -19.87 13.29
CA ARG A 64 -6.63 -20.10 11.84
C ARG A 64 -7.12 -18.86 11.08
N LEU A 65 -8.21 -18.25 11.52
CA LEU A 65 -8.76 -17.03 10.92
C LEU A 65 -7.78 -15.86 11.05
N GLU A 66 -7.13 -15.71 12.20
CA GLU A 66 -6.10 -14.68 12.42
C GLU A 66 -4.93 -14.84 11.46
N ARG A 67 -4.43 -16.07 11.28
CA ARG A 67 -3.37 -16.35 10.29
C ARG A 67 -3.82 -16.04 8.88
N GLN A 68 -5.02 -16.47 8.48
CA GLN A 68 -5.54 -16.18 7.14
C GLN A 68 -5.73 -14.67 6.90
N ALA A 69 -6.17 -13.93 7.91
CA ALA A 69 -6.29 -12.48 7.84
C ALA A 69 -4.91 -11.81 7.69
N ALA A 70 -3.91 -12.26 8.46
CA ALA A 70 -2.54 -11.77 8.36
C ALA A 70 -1.93 -12.07 6.97
N ASP A 71 -2.15 -13.27 6.44
CA ASP A 71 -1.70 -13.65 5.10
C ASP A 71 -2.34 -12.76 4.02
N LEU A 72 -3.65 -12.49 4.11
CA LEU A 72 -4.34 -11.60 3.17
C LEU A 72 -3.80 -10.17 3.22
N ILE A 73 -3.55 -9.63 4.41
CA ILE A 73 -2.95 -8.30 4.57
C ILE A 73 -1.54 -8.27 3.96
N SER A 74 -0.74 -9.30 4.21
CA SER A 74 0.61 -9.41 3.62
C SER A 74 0.55 -9.46 2.08
N MET A 75 -0.32 -10.29 1.52
CA MET A 75 -0.52 -10.38 0.06
C MET A 75 -1.01 -9.06 -0.54
N GLN A 76 -1.91 -8.36 0.16
CA GLN A 76 -2.40 -7.05 -0.29
C GLN A 76 -1.26 -6.02 -0.32
N ASN A 77 -0.45 -5.95 0.74
CA ASN A 77 0.68 -5.04 0.82
C ASN A 77 1.71 -5.32 -0.27
N GLN A 78 2.03 -6.60 -0.52
CA GLN A 78 2.94 -6.98 -1.60
C GLN A 78 2.41 -6.53 -2.96
N ARG A 79 1.13 -6.80 -3.28
CA ARG A 79 0.52 -6.37 -4.55
C ARG A 79 0.52 -4.87 -4.72
N MET A 80 0.25 -4.12 -3.64
CA MET A 80 0.29 -2.66 -3.68
C MET A 80 1.70 -2.15 -4.00
N GLU A 81 2.73 -2.80 -3.47
CA GLU A 81 4.11 -2.43 -3.75
C GLU A 81 4.52 -2.73 -5.20
N GLU A 82 4.16 -3.92 -5.70
CA GLU A 82 4.35 -4.29 -7.11
C GLU A 82 3.66 -3.30 -8.06
N LEU A 83 2.43 -2.88 -7.74
CA LEU A 83 1.69 -1.90 -8.53
C LEU A 83 2.32 -0.50 -8.49
N ARG A 84 2.87 -0.08 -7.34
CA ARG A 84 3.59 1.20 -7.22
C ARG A 84 4.84 1.19 -8.09
N GLN A 85 5.65 0.14 -7.98
CA GLN A 85 6.86 -0.01 -8.78
C GLN A 85 6.53 -0.03 -10.28
N ALA A 86 5.54 -0.83 -10.69
CA ALA A 86 5.11 -0.88 -12.09
C ALA A 86 4.62 0.48 -12.61
N SER A 87 3.91 1.24 -11.78
CA SER A 87 3.42 2.58 -12.14
C SER A 87 4.57 3.56 -12.39
N ILE A 88 5.63 3.53 -11.57
CA ILE A 88 6.81 4.36 -11.74
C ILE A 88 7.55 4.00 -13.03
N GLU A 89 7.73 2.71 -13.31
CA GLU A 89 8.40 2.25 -14.53
C GLU A 89 7.62 2.64 -15.80
N ILE A 90 6.29 2.52 -15.77
CA ILE A 90 5.43 2.97 -16.88
C ILE A 90 5.54 4.49 -17.06
N ALA A 91 5.50 5.26 -15.97
CA ALA A 91 5.63 6.72 -16.03
C ALA A 91 6.99 7.13 -16.61
N ALA A 92 8.09 6.50 -16.17
CA ALA A 92 9.43 6.76 -16.68
C ALA A 92 9.56 6.41 -18.18
N ALA A 93 8.95 5.30 -18.62
CA ALA A 93 8.91 4.91 -20.03
C ALA A 93 8.11 5.92 -20.89
N ILE A 94 6.96 6.38 -20.39
CA ILE A 94 6.14 7.40 -21.06
C ILE A 94 6.91 8.72 -21.15
N ALA A 95 7.52 9.18 -20.06
CA ALA A 95 8.31 10.40 -20.01
C ALA A 95 9.48 10.35 -21.00
N SER A 96 10.24 9.24 -21.01
CA SER A 96 11.35 9.03 -21.94
C SER A 96 10.90 9.08 -23.40
N ARG A 97 9.77 8.43 -23.71
CA ARG A 97 9.19 8.44 -25.07
C ARG A 97 8.68 9.82 -25.46
N PHE A 98 8.05 10.54 -24.54
CA PHE A 98 7.54 11.89 -24.77
C PHE A 98 8.68 12.88 -25.03
N MET A 99 9.73 12.85 -24.20
CA MET A 99 10.93 13.66 -24.38
C MET A 99 11.63 13.38 -25.70
N ARG A 100 11.82 12.10 -26.06
CA ARG A 100 12.40 11.74 -27.35
C ARG A 100 11.60 12.33 -28.52
N ARG A 101 10.27 12.26 -28.47
CA ARG A 101 9.41 12.84 -29.50
C ARG A 101 9.54 14.36 -29.59
N GLN A 102 9.59 15.06 -28.46
CA GLN A 102 9.79 16.51 -28.40
C GLN A 102 11.14 16.94 -28.99
N ILE A 103 12.20 16.20 -28.67
CA ILE A 103 13.53 16.41 -29.26
C ILE A 103 13.50 16.14 -30.76
N GLU A 104 12.86 15.05 -31.18
CA GLU A 104 12.73 14.67 -32.59
C GLU A 104 11.92 15.69 -33.40
N SER A 105 10.83 16.24 -32.85
CA SER A 105 10.00 17.28 -33.48
C SER A 105 10.61 18.67 -33.45
N GLY A 106 11.62 18.90 -32.60
CA GLY A 106 12.27 20.20 -32.43
C GLY A 106 11.55 21.15 -31.49
N ASP A 107 10.51 20.69 -30.79
CA ASP A 107 9.71 21.46 -29.83
C ASP A 107 10.33 21.47 -28.41
N PHE A 108 11.54 20.91 -28.26
CA PHE A 108 12.21 20.82 -26.97
C PHE A 108 12.78 22.18 -26.52
N PRO A 109 12.49 22.65 -25.29
CA PRO A 109 12.89 23.97 -24.80
C PRO A 109 14.37 24.01 -24.37
N PHE A 110 15.28 23.91 -25.35
CA PHE A 110 16.73 23.93 -25.12
C PHE A 110 17.22 25.17 -24.37
N GLU A 111 16.58 26.32 -24.58
CA GLU A 111 16.96 27.58 -23.94
C GLU A 111 16.89 27.49 -22.41
N GLN A 112 15.79 26.98 -21.86
CA GLN A 112 15.62 26.83 -20.41
C GLN A 112 16.63 25.85 -19.81
N MET A 113 16.84 24.72 -20.49
CA MET A 113 17.82 23.73 -20.06
C MET A 113 19.24 24.31 -20.03
N LEU A 114 19.60 25.09 -21.06
CA LEU A 114 20.90 25.76 -21.11
C LEU A 114 21.02 26.82 -20.02
N ILE A 115 19.94 27.57 -19.73
CA ILE A 115 19.95 28.57 -18.65
C ILE A 115 20.26 27.90 -17.30
N GLU A 116 19.60 26.79 -17.00
CA GLU A 116 19.81 26.04 -15.76
C GLU A 116 21.20 25.40 -15.69
N ALA A 117 21.67 24.81 -16.80
CA ALA A 117 22.98 24.15 -16.86
C ALA A 117 24.12 25.17 -16.74
N VAL A 118 24.05 26.27 -17.48
CA VAL A 118 25.03 27.36 -17.40
C VAL A 118 25.00 27.97 -16.00
N GLY A 119 23.81 28.10 -15.38
CA GLY A 119 23.58 28.56 -14.00
C GLY A 119 24.53 27.97 -12.94
N GLN A 120 25.03 26.75 -13.15
CA GLN A 120 25.91 26.02 -12.24
C GLN A 120 27.38 26.49 -12.28
N PHE A 121 27.78 27.21 -13.33
CA PHE A 121 29.14 27.73 -13.52
C PHE A 121 29.31 29.13 -12.94
N HIS A 122 30.57 29.54 -12.70
CA HIS A 122 30.90 30.89 -12.25
C HIS A 122 30.47 31.95 -13.29
N PRO A 123 29.91 33.12 -12.87
CA PRO A 123 29.38 34.13 -13.79
C PRO A 123 30.40 34.74 -14.77
N SER A 124 31.68 34.73 -14.40
CA SER A 124 32.78 35.30 -15.17
C SER A 124 33.56 34.26 -15.99
N ALA A 125 33.24 32.97 -15.86
CA ALA A 125 33.92 31.92 -16.60
C ALA A 125 33.47 31.93 -18.06
N ALA A 126 34.42 31.74 -18.98
CA ALA A 126 34.09 31.49 -20.38
C ALA A 126 33.61 30.04 -20.53
N VAL A 127 32.47 29.83 -21.17
CA VAL A 127 31.85 28.49 -21.27
C VAL A 127 31.67 28.11 -22.74
N ALA A 128 32.25 26.97 -23.12
CA ALA A 128 32.02 26.30 -24.38
C ALA A 128 30.86 25.30 -24.25
N ILE A 129 29.82 25.47 -25.06
CA ILE A 129 28.62 24.63 -25.08
C ILE A 129 28.66 23.79 -26.34
N HIS A 130 28.97 22.52 -26.18
CA HIS A 130 28.94 21.53 -27.25
C HIS A 130 27.55 20.91 -27.36
N MET A 131 27.00 20.91 -28.57
CA MET A 131 25.66 20.40 -28.87
C MET A 131 25.62 19.67 -30.20
N HIS A 132 24.62 18.80 -30.36
CA HIS A 132 24.38 18.19 -31.66
C HIS A 132 24.05 19.27 -32.72
N PRO A 133 24.57 19.17 -33.96
CA PRO A 133 24.40 20.20 -34.98
C PRO A 133 22.93 20.54 -35.31
N LEU A 134 22.04 19.55 -35.29
CA LEU A 134 20.61 19.78 -35.53
C LEU A 134 19.95 20.59 -34.41
N ASP A 135 20.36 20.37 -33.17
CA ASP A 135 19.75 21.06 -32.03
C ASP A 135 20.29 22.49 -31.92
N LEU A 136 21.56 22.70 -32.31
CA LEU A 136 22.11 24.05 -32.43
C LEU A 136 21.42 24.87 -33.53
N LYS A 137 21.05 24.23 -34.66
CA LYS A 137 20.25 24.89 -35.71
C LYS A 137 18.89 25.31 -35.18
N LEU A 138 18.17 24.41 -34.51
CA LEU A 138 16.90 24.71 -33.88
C LEU A 138 17.02 25.85 -32.86
N LEU A 139 18.05 25.84 -32.02
CA LEU A 139 18.29 26.91 -31.05
C LEU A 139 18.52 28.26 -31.76
N ARG A 140 19.33 28.29 -32.83
CA ARG A 140 19.57 29.51 -33.62
C ARG A 140 18.30 30.03 -34.30
N GLU A 141 17.45 29.14 -34.79
CA GLU A 141 16.14 29.46 -35.38
C GLU A 141 15.18 30.04 -34.33
N THR A 142 15.06 29.40 -33.16
CA THR A 142 14.20 29.87 -32.06
C THR A 142 14.64 31.24 -31.54
N LEU A 143 15.96 31.46 -31.44
CA LEU A 143 16.51 32.75 -31.03
C LEU A 143 16.33 33.84 -32.11
N ASN A 144 15.92 33.50 -33.34
CA ASN A 144 15.76 34.45 -34.45
C ASN A 144 16.98 35.36 -34.66
N GLY A 145 18.19 34.84 -34.44
CA GLY A 145 19.43 35.61 -34.53
C GLY A 145 19.69 36.57 -33.35
N GLN A 146 18.86 36.56 -32.31
CA GLN A 146 19.20 37.19 -31.03
C GLN A 146 20.38 36.44 -30.40
N PRO A 147 21.35 37.15 -29.80
CA PRO A 147 22.33 36.47 -28.97
C PRO A 147 21.59 35.78 -27.82
N PHE A 148 22.08 34.61 -27.40
CA PHE A 148 21.58 33.95 -26.20
C PHE A 148 21.88 34.84 -24.99
N MET A 149 20.87 35.62 -24.57
CA MET A 149 21.03 36.67 -23.56
C MET A 149 21.02 36.05 -22.16
N MET A 150 22.16 35.57 -21.69
CA MET A 150 22.39 35.38 -20.25
C MET A 150 23.06 36.63 -19.69
N GLN A 151 22.59 37.10 -18.54
CA GLN A 151 23.27 38.13 -17.74
C GLN A 151 24.54 37.54 -17.13
N ARG A 152 25.60 37.38 -17.93
CA ARG A 152 26.92 36.93 -17.50
C ARG A 152 28.01 37.74 -18.18
N ASP A 153 29.09 37.95 -17.45
CA ASP A 153 30.25 38.70 -17.92
C ASP A 153 31.20 37.83 -18.77
N GLY A 154 31.15 36.51 -18.59
CA GLY A 154 31.95 35.54 -19.33
C GLY A 154 31.48 35.30 -20.78
N ALA A 155 32.42 34.99 -21.67
CA ALA A 155 32.11 34.68 -23.08
C ALA A 155 31.48 33.28 -23.22
N MET A 156 30.39 33.18 -23.98
CA MET A 156 29.73 31.91 -24.30
C MET A 156 29.97 31.55 -25.75
N GLN A 157 30.42 30.31 -26.01
CA GLN A 157 30.68 29.82 -27.36
C GLN A 157 29.91 28.53 -27.61
N PHE A 158 29.11 28.51 -28.68
CA PHE A 158 28.42 27.30 -29.11
C PHE A 158 29.27 26.53 -30.12
N VAL A 159 29.52 25.25 -29.84
CA VAL A 159 30.34 24.35 -30.65
C VAL A 159 29.48 23.21 -31.16
N GLU A 160 29.51 22.97 -32.46
CA GLU A 160 28.84 21.83 -33.07
C GLU A 160 29.66 20.56 -32.80
N ASP A 161 29.05 19.56 -32.15
CA ASP A 161 29.67 18.28 -31.83
C ASP A 161 28.71 17.13 -32.23
N PRO A 162 28.94 16.47 -33.38
CA PRO A 162 28.07 15.39 -33.85
C PRO A 162 28.21 14.10 -33.04
N SER A 163 29.18 14.01 -32.12
CA SER A 163 29.30 12.86 -31.20
C SER A 163 28.29 12.92 -30.04
N ILE A 164 27.68 14.09 -29.81
CA ILE A 164 26.67 14.30 -28.78
C ILE A 164 25.30 13.88 -29.31
N CYS A 165 24.56 13.09 -28.53
CA CYS A 165 23.20 12.70 -28.87
C CYS A 165 22.28 13.92 -28.94
N ARG A 166 21.24 13.84 -29.76
CA ARG A 166 20.20 14.87 -29.80
C ARG A 166 19.52 15.00 -28.45
N GLY A 167 19.27 16.24 -28.00
CA GLY A 167 18.72 16.55 -26.69
C GLY A 167 19.75 16.69 -25.57
N ASP A 168 21.00 16.31 -25.82
CA ASP A 168 22.08 16.40 -24.83
C ASP A 168 22.99 17.61 -25.12
N CYS A 169 23.65 18.12 -24.08
CA CYS A 169 24.70 19.11 -24.25
C CYS A 169 25.86 18.89 -23.27
N ARG A 170 27.07 19.30 -23.68
CA ARG A 170 28.26 19.33 -22.84
C ARG A 170 28.70 20.77 -22.65
N LEU A 171 28.80 21.22 -21.42
CA LEU A 171 29.33 22.52 -21.06
C LEU A 171 30.74 22.33 -20.51
N ASP A 172 31.67 23.17 -20.93
CA ASP A 172 33.09 23.13 -20.55
C ASP A 172 33.57 24.56 -20.28
N ASP A 173 34.12 24.81 -19.08
CA ASP A 173 34.74 26.10 -18.72
C ASP A 173 36.27 26.03 -18.60
N GLY A 174 36.87 24.91 -19.01
CA GLY A 174 38.30 24.61 -18.90
C GLY A 174 38.70 23.92 -17.60
N GLU A 175 37.92 24.04 -16.53
CA GLU A 175 38.16 23.38 -15.24
C GLU A 175 37.12 22.29 -14.93
N LEU A 176 35.87 22.51 -15.36
CA LEU A 176 34.71 21.69 -15.09
C LEU A 176 33.99 21.35 -16.41
N VAL A 177 33.67 20.05 -16.57
CA VAL A 177 32.85 19.56 -17.67
C VAL A 177 31.51 19.08 -17.11
N LEU A 178 30.42 19.74 -17.51
CA LEU A 178 29.05 19.35 -17.18
C LEU A 178 28.40 18.67 -18.39
N LEU A 179 27.94 17.43 -18.20
CA LEU A 179 27.13 16.71 -19.20
C LEU A 179 25.66 16.77 -18.78
N SER A 180 24.86 17.51 -19.53
CA SER A 180 23.40 17.45 -19.40
C SER A 180 22.88 16.36 -20.33
N ARG A 181 22.41 15.26 -19.73
CA ARG A 181 21.77 14.15 -20.43
C ARG A 181 20.39 13.93 -19.85
N PHE A 182 19.35 14.19 -20.63
CA PHE A 182 17.97 14.08 -20.15
C PHE A 182 17.65 12.65 -19.69
N GLN A 183 18.18 11.64 -20.38
CA GLN A 183 17.96 10.23 -20.03
C GLN A 183 18.55 9.94 -18.63
N SER A 184 19.76 10.44 -18.36
CA SER A 184 20.38 10.28 -17.04
C SER A 184 19.62 11.02 -15.93
N GLN A 185 18.98 12.15 -16.24
CA GLN A 185 18.13 12.86 -15.27
C GLN A 185 16.84 12.06 -14.99
N LEU A 186 16.19 11.52 -16.01
CA LEU A 186 15.02 10.65 -15.86
C LEU A 186 15.35 9.37 -15.09
N ASP A 187 16.50 8.76 -15.37
CA ASP A 187 16.95 7.55 -14.67
C ASP A 187 17.19 7.84 -13.19
N ARG A 188 17.82 8.98 -12.84
CA ARG A 188 17.97 9.42 -11.44
C ARG A 188 16.62 9.65 -10.76
N LEU A 189 15.70 10.37 -11.42
CA LEU A 189 14.37 10.61 -10.86
C LEU A 189 13.62 9.29 -10.61
N ARG A 190 13.72 8.34 -11.54
CA ARG A 190 13.14 7.00 -11.39
C ARG A 190 13.75 6.28 -10.18
N GLU A 191 15.07 6.30 -10.03
CA GLU A 191 15.75 5.70 -8.89
C GLU A 191 15.34 6.32 -7.54
N ASP A 192 15.23 7.65 -7.50
CA ASP A 192 14.81 8.37 -6.30
C ASP A 192 13.35 8.04 -5.93
N LEU A 193 12.45 7.98 -6.91
CA LEU A 193 11.06 7.58 -6.70
C LEU A 193 10.95 6.13 -6.21
N LEU A 194 11.68 5.20 -6.83
CA LEU A 194 11.74 3.80 -6.38
C LEU A 194 12.31 3.67 -4.97
N ARG A 195 13.31 4.47 -4.61
CA ARG A 195 13.85 4.49 -3.25
C ARG A 195 12.85 5.06 -2.24
N SER A 196 12.11 6.09 -2.63
CA SER A 196 11.10 6.71 -1.75
C SER A 196 9.97 5.76 -1.37
N ILE A 197 9.51 4.91 -2.29
CA ILE A 197 8.44 3.93 -2.01
C ILE A 197 8.93 2.82 -1.08
N GLN A 198 10.19 2.42 -1.21
CA GLN A 198 10.82 1.44 -0.30
C GLN A 198 10.92 1.98 1.13
N HIS A 199 11.25 3.27 1.30
CA HIS A 199 11.28 3.90 2.62
C HIS A 199 9.89 4.17 3.20
N ALA A 200 8.89 4.47 2.36
CA ALA A 200 7.51 4.67 2.82
C ALA A 200 6.82 3.36 3.25
N ALA A 201 7.36 2.20 2.85
CA ALA A 201 6.86 0.89 3.21
C ALA A 201 7.54 0.26 4.46
N ALA A 202 8.57 0.91 5.02
CA ALA A 202 9.33 0.47 6.20
C ALA A 202 8.82 1.14 7.49
#